data_AF-A0A258GJR8-F1
#
_entry.id   AF-A0A258GJR8-F1
#
_cell.length_a   1.000
_cell.length_b   1.000
_cell.length_c   1.000
_cell.angle_alpha   90.00
_cell.angle_beta   90.00
_cell.angle_gamma   90.00
#
_symmetry.space_group_name_H-M   'P 1'
#
loop_
_entity.id
_entity.type
_entity.pdbx_description
1 polymer ?
#
loop_
_entity_poly.entity_id
_entity_poly.type
_entity_poly.pdbx_seq_one_letter_code
_entity_poly.pdbx_strand_id
1 'polypeptide(L)'
;MLSCKQVADRASALIDGELSAWELIQIRLHLAMCKGCSSFIDQLRKTDHLTAVAAEIDEPLQHGAEDGRYTEILSMLRKEQPRG
;
A
#
# COMPACT_ATOMS: atom_id res chain seq x y z
N MET A 1 -25.47 -0.32 -12.25
CA MET A 1 -24.75 0.62 -11.35
C MET A 1 -23.90 -0.20 -10.41
N LEU A 2 -22.67 0.23 -10.14
CA LEU A 2 -21.81 -0.42 -9.14
C LEU A 2 -22.36 -0.15 -7.73
N SER A 3 -22.21 -1.12 -6.84
CA SER A 3 -22.37 -0.91 -5.40
C SER A 3 -21.11 -0.26 -4.80
N CYS A 4 -21.23 0.39 -3.64
CA CYS A 4 -20.06 0.96 -2.94
C CYS A 4 -18.99 -0.11 -2.66
N LYS A 5 -19.40 -1.35 -2.34
CA LYS A 5 -18.49 -2.48 -2.17
C LYS A 5 -17.71 -2.77 -3.45
N GLN A 6 -18.39 -2.83 -4.60
CA GLN A 6 -17.75 -3.07 -5.89
C GLN A 6 -16.79 -1.95 -6.32
N VAL A 7 -17.03 -0.71 -5.86
CA VAL A 7 -16.07 0.40 -6.02
C VAL A 7 -14.86 0.19 -5.12
N ALA A 8 -15.06 -0.16 -3.84
CA ALA A 8 -13.98 -0.44 -2.90
C ALA A 8 -13.08 -1.60 -3.37
N ASP A 9 -13.69 -2.68 -3.87
CA ASP A 9 -12.96 -3.85 -4.39
C ASP A 9 -12.10 -3.51 -5.62
N ARG A 10 -12.44 -2.44 -6.37
CA ARG A 10 -11.71 -1.96 -7.56
C ARG A 10 -10.83 -0.75 -7.27
N ALA A 11 -10.78 -0.28 -6.04
CA ALA A 11 -10.15 0.99 -5.70
C ALA A 11 -8.63 0.95 -5.94
N SER A 12 -7.95 -0.14 -5.59
CA SER A 12 -6.50 -0.28 -5.88
C SER A 12 -6.23 -0.18 -7.38
N ALA A 13 -6.86 -1.03 -8.18
CA ALA A 13 -6.71 -1.01 -9.64
C ALA A 13 -7.06 0.37 -10.27
N LEU A 14 -7.97 1.14 -9.67
CA LEU A 14 -8.24 2.51 -10.09
C LEU A 14 -7.07 3.47 -9.80
N ILE A 15 -6.42 3.33 -8.65
CA ILE A 15 -5.24 4.11 -8.28
C ILE A 15 -4.05 3.74 -9.16
N ASP A 16 -3.85 2.43 -9.34
CA ASP A 16 -2.75 1.84 -10.11
C ASP A 16 -2.91 1.99 -11.64
N GLY A 17 -4.10 2.41 -12.10
CA GLY A 17 -4.38 2.62 -13.53
C GLY A 17 -4.65 1.34 -14.32
N GLU A 18 -4.96 0.24 -13.65
CA GLU A 18 -5.13 -1.10 -14.23
C GLU A 18 -6.57 -1.41 -14.68
N LEU A 19 -7.49 -0.45 -14.56
CA LEU A 19 -8.88 -0.62 -14.98
C LEU A 19 -9.07 -0.48 -16.49
N SER A 20 -9.98 -1.28 -17.05
CA SER A 20 -10.43 -1.10 -18.42
C SER A 20 -11.20 0.22 -18.60
N ALA A 21 -11.28 0.71 -19.84
CA ALA A 21 -12.00 1.94 -20.18
C ALA A 21 -13.47 1.91 -19.74
N TRP A 22 -14.11 0.74 -19.78
CA TRP A 22 -15.50 0.57 -19.35
C TRP A 22 -15.65 0.65 -17.83
N GLU A 23 -14.74 0.04 -17.07
CA GLU A 23 -14.74 0.09 -15.61
C GLU A 23 -14.50 1.52 -15.10
N LEU A 24 -13.62 2.28 -15.77
CA LEU A 24 -13.41 3.70 -15.48
C LEU A 24 -14.69 4.51 -15.62
N ILE A 25 -15.47 4.28 -16.67
CA ILE A 25 -16.76 4.97 -16.88
C ILE A 25 -17.75 4.59 -15.76
N GLN A 26 -17.86 3.30 -15.43
CA GLN A 26 -18.77 2.84 -14.38
C GLN A 26 -18.44 3.44 -13.00
N ILE A 27 -17.16 3.50 -12.66
CA ILE A 27 -16.69 4.12 -11.41
C ILE A 27 -16.96 5.62 -11.43
N ARG A 28 -16.60 6.33 -12.50
CA ARG A 28 -16.85 7.79 -12.62
C ARG A 28 -18.32 8.13 -12.42
N LEU A 29 -19.22 7.35 -13.03
CA LEU A 29 -20.66 7.51 -12.84
C LEU A 29 -21.05 7.33 -11.37
N HIS A 30 -20.54 6.30 -10.71
CA HIS A 30 -20.82 6.07 -9.28
C HIS A 30 -20.29 7.22 -8.40
N LEU A 31 -19.06 7.69 -8.62
CA LEU A 31 -18.46 8.78 -7.85
C LEU A 31 -19.23 10.10 -7.99
N ALA A 32 -19.82 10.36 -9.17
CA ALA A 32 -20.67 11.53 -9.38
C ALA A 32 -21.96 11.52 -8.53
N MET A 33 -22.44 10.35 -8.11
CA MET A 33 -23.68 10.19 -7.35
C MET A 33 -23.45 9.87 -5.86
N CYS A 34 -22.29 9.32 -5.50
CA CYS A 34 -21.98 8.87 -4.16
C CYS A 34 -20.80 9.64 -3.57
N LYS A 35 -21.10 10.66 -2.75
CA LYS A 35 -20.09 11.47 -2.04
C LYS A 35 -19.17 10.63 -1.15
N GLY A 36 -19.69 9.56 -0.53
CA GLY A 36 -18.89 8.68 0.32
C GLY A 36 -17.76 8.01 -0.45
N CYS A 37 -18.08 7.47 -1.63
CA CYS A 37 -17.08 6.85 -2.51
C CYS A 37 -16.11 7.88 -3.09
N SER A 38 -16.56 9.10 -3.40
CA SER A 38 -15.67 10.19 -3.81
C SER A 38 -14.63 10.50 -2.73
N SER A 39 -15.07 10.75 -1.49
CA SER A 39 -14.17 11.02 -0.37
C SER A 39 -13.22 9.86 -0.08
N PHE A 40 -13.71 8.61 -0.20
CA PHE A 40 -12.90 7.42 -0.03
C PHE A 40 -11.77 7.32 -1.07
N ILE A 41 -12.09 7.51 -2.36
CA ILE A 41 -11.06 7.50 -3.42
C ILE A 41 -10.07 8.65 -3.25
N ASP A 42 -10.54 9.84 -2.86
CA ASP A 42 -9.65 10.98 -2.60
C ASP A 42 -8.69 10.71 -1.44
N GLN A 43 -9.15 10.06 -0.38
CA GLN A 43 -8.29 9.61 0.72
C GLN A 43 -7.26 8.59 0.24
N LEU A 44 -7.68 7.61 -0.54
CA LEU A 44 -6.77 6.58 -1.05
C LEU A 44 -5.67 7.16 -1.95
N ARG A 45 -6.01 8.12 -2.82
CA ARG A 45 -5.02 8.86 -3.64
C ARG A 45 -4.01 9.63 -2.80
N LYS A 46 -4.44 10.22 -1.69
CA LYS A 46 -3.52 10.91 -0.77
C LYS A 46 -2.59 9.91 -0.09
N THR A 47 -3.11 8.77 0.34
CA THR A 47 -2.29 7.70 0.92
C THR A 47 -1.25 7.23 -0.08
N ASP A 48 -1.64 6.90 -1.31
CA ASP A 48 -0.75 6.50 -2.41
C ASP A 48 0.38 7.52 -2.65
N HIS A 49 0.02 8.80 -2.78
CA HIS A 49 0.99 9.88 -2.93
C HIS A 49 1.94 9.99 -1.72
N LEU A 50 1.43 9.92 -0.50
CA LEU A 50 2.25 9.98 0.71
C LEU A 50 3.22 8.80 0.80
N THR A 51 2.77 7.60 0.42
CA THR A 51 3.64 6.41 0.39
C THR A 51 4.67 6.48 -0.72
N ALA A 52 4.33 7.02 -1.89
CA ALA A 52 5.28 7.25 -2.97
C ALA A 52 6.37 8.26 -2.55
N VAL A 53 5.96 9.39 -1.96
CA VAL A 53 6.90 10.38 -1.42
C VAL A 53 7.77 9.80 -0.30
N ALA A 54 7.19 9.00 0.61
CA ALA A 54 7.97 8.34 1.65
C ALA A 54 9.00 7.36 1.06
N ALA A 55 8.66 6.63 -0.01
CA ALA A 55 9.58 5.75 -0.71
C ALA A 55 10.72 6.50 -1.43
N GLU A 56 10.49 7.74 -1.85
CA GLU A 56 11.52 8.61 -2.45
C GLU A 56 12.42 9.30 -1.40
N ILE A 57 11.86 9.64 -0.24
CA ILE A 57 12.60 10.24 0.89
C ILE A 57 13.47 9.21 1.61
N ASP A 58 13.15 7.93 1.44
CA ASP A 58 14.04 6.83 1.79
C ASP A 58 15.30 6.91 0.90
N GLU A 59 16.28 7.74 1.28
CA GLU A 59 17.67 7.30 1.21
C GLU A 59 17.65 5.85 1.67
N PRO A 60 18.18 4.89 0.89
CA PRO A 60 18.00 3.47 1.17
C PRO A 60 18.28 3.29 2.64
N LEU A 61 17.27 2.87 3.42
CA LEU A 61 17.45 2.66 4.84
C LEU A 61 18.75 1.88 4.97
N GLN A 62 19.78 2.53 5.51
CA GLN A 62 21.10 1.94 5.66
C GLN A 62 21.03 0.92 6.81
N HIS A 63 20.04 0.02 6.78
CA HIS A 63 19.99 -1.20 7.57
C HIS A 63 21.12 -2.16 7.18
N GLY A 64 21.96 -1.86 6.17
CA GLY A 64 23.22 -2.58 5.98
C GLY A 64 24.16 -2.52 7.20
N ALA A 65 24.07 -1.46 8.03
CA ALA A 65 24.84 -1.37 9.28
C ALA A 65 24.11 -1.97 10.49
N GLU A 66 22.79 -2.14 10.44
CA GLU A 66 21.99 -2.74 11.51
C GLU A 66 21.85 -4.25 11.36
N ASP A 67 21.80 -4.76 10.13
CA ASP A 67 21.80 -6.19 9.81
C ASP A 67 23.01 -6.91 10.43
N GLY A 68 24.18 -6.27 10.48
CA GLY A 68 25.36 -6.80 11.16
C GLY A 68 25.12 -7.02 12.66
N ARG A 69 24.50 -6.05 13.35
CA ARG A 69 24.18 -6.17 14.78
C ARG A 69 23.09 -7.20 15.02
N TYR A 70 22.04 -7.22 14.20
CA TYR A 70 20.97 -8.22 14.32
C TYR A 70 21.50 -9.64 14.05
N THR A 71 22.28 -9.84 12.99
CA THR A 71 22.89 -11.14 12.66
C THR A 71 23.88 -11.60 13.73
N GLU A 72 24.61 -10.69 14.37
CA GLU A 72 25.50 -11.01 15.48
C GLU A 72 24.74 -11.43 16.74
N ILE A 73 23.71 -10.67 17.14
CA ILE A 73 22.83 -11.02 18.28
C ILE A 73 22.15 -12.38 18.05
N LEU A 74 21.62 -12.62 16.85
CA LEU A 74 20.98 -13.89 16.50
C LEU A 74 21.99 -15.06 16.47
N SER A 75 23.24 -14.80 16.11
CA SER A 75 24.31 -15.80 16.13
C SER A 75 24.74 -16.15 17.55
N MET A 76 24.74 -15.18 18.48
CA MET A 76 24.99 -15.44 19.91
C MET A 76 23.89 -16.32 20.51
N LEU A 77 22.62 -15.96 20.30
CA LEU A 77 21.48 -16.74 20.79
C LEU A 77 21.44 -18.17 20.24
N ARG A 78 21.83 -18.37 18.97
CA ARG A 78 21.94 -19.72 18.36
C ARG A 78 23.04 -20.58 19.00
N LYS A 79 24.13 -19.97 19.48
CA LYS A 79 25.22 -20.67 20.18
C LYS A 79 24.86 -21.01 21.62
N GLU A 80 24.03 -20.19 22.25
CA GLU A 80 23.58 -20.37 23.65
C GLU A 80 22.36 -21.29 23.77
N GLN A 81 21.66 -21.61 22.69
CA GLN A 81 20.55 -22.56 22.73
C GLN A 81 21.09 -23.99 22.90
N PRO A 82 20.89 -24.65 24.05
CA PRO A 82 21.29 -26.04 24.21
C PRO A 82 20.48 -26.88 23.21
N ARG A 83 21.18 -27.65 22.36
CA ARG A 83 20.57 -28.69 21.53
C ARG A 83 20.06 -29.79 22.47
N GLY A 84 18.80 -29.66 22.87
CA GLY A 84 18.01 -30.75 23.43
C GLY A 84 17.60 -31.71 22.32
#